data_AF-A0A6I6MJC1-F1
#
_entry.id   AF-A0A6I6MJC1-F1
#
_cell.length_a   1.000
_cell.length_b   1.000
_cell.length_c   1.000
_cell.angle_alpha   90.00
_cell.angle_beta   90.00
_cell.angle_gamma   90.00
#
_symmetry.space_group_name_H-M   'P 1'
#
loop_
_entity.id
_entity.type
_entity.pdbx_description
1 polymer ?
#
loop_
_entity_poly.entity_id
_entity_poly.type
_entity_poly.pdbx_seq_one_letter_code
_entity_poly.pdbx_strand_id
1 'polypeptide(L)' 'MQETREDGGVSGLPFARGAIFRCLDDYLVHLEAHGAIDLPWWREISPGVYERVVRMTGAEREVATREELMQRFGFEC' A
#
# COMPACT_ATOMS: atom_id res chain seq x y z
N MET A 1 -18.74 18.67 21.00
CA MET A 1 -17.87 17.48 21.04
C MET A 1 -18.33 16.57 19.91
N GLN A 2 -17.60 16.22 18.86
CA GLN A 2 -16.24 16.48 18.41
C GLN A 2 -16.36 16.66 16.87
N GLU A 3 -15.73 17.69 16.30
CA GLU A 3 -15.48 17.76 14.86
C GLU A 3 -14.52 16.61 14.53
N THR A 4 -15.06 15.53 13.98
CA THR A 4 -14.25 14.56 13.26
C THR A 4 -13.74 15.28 12.03
N ARG A 5 -12.56 15.88 12.14
CA ARG A 5 -11.74 16.17 10.96
C ARG A 5 -11.50 14.82 10.32
N GLU A 6 -12.32 14.50 9.34
CA GLU A 6 -12.09 13.45 8.36
C GLU A 6 -10.85 13.91 7.57
N ASP A 7 -9.68 13.75 8.19
CA ASP A 7 -8.41 13.84 7.47
C ASP A 7 -8.47 12.66 6.50
N GLY A 8 -8.77 12.95 5.23
CA GLY A 8 -9.19 12.01 4.19
C GLY A 8 -8.16 10.94 3.87
N GLY A 9 -7.94 10.05 4.82
CA GLY A 9 -7.09 8.89 4.73
C GLY A 9 -7.90 7.61 4.88
N VAL A 10 -7.51 6.64 4.07
CA VAL A 10 -8.12 5.32 4.04
C VAL A 10 -7.66 4.55 5.28
N SER A 11 -8.62 4.02 6.03
CA SER A 11 -8.41 3.20 7.22
C SER A 11 -8.95 1.79 6.99
N GLY A 12 -8.46 0.80 7.73
CA GLY A 12 -8.90 -0.61 7.57
C GLY A 12 -8.26 -1.35 6.40
N LEU A 13 -7.14 -0.83 5.87
CA LEU A 13 -6.40 -1.46 4.79
C LEU A 13 -5.74 -2.78 5.25
N PRO A 14 -5.68 -3.80 4.38
CA PRO A 14 -4.94 -5.02 4.67
C PRO A 14 -3.48 -4.66 4.97
N PHE A 15 -2.86 -5.31 5.96
CA PHE A 15 -1.45 -5.06 6.35
C PHE A 15 -1.11 -3.66 6.88
N ALA A 16 -2.06 -2.72 6.95
CA ALA A 16 -1.83 -1.40 7.55
C ALA A 16 -1.65 -1.42 9.08
N ARG A 17 -1.88 -2.56 9.76
CA ARG A 17 -1.75 -2.71 11.22
C ARG A 17 -2.47 -1.62 12.03
N GLY A 18 -3.57 -1.09 11.51
CA GLY A 18 -4.33 0.00 12.14
C GLY A 18 -3.82 1.42 11.85
N ALA A 19 -2.83 1.58 10.97
CA ALA A 19 -2.43 2.86 10.43
C ALA A 19 -3.46 3.38 9.41
N ILE A 20 -3.54 4.71 9.33
CA ILE A 20 -4.41 5.45 8.41
C ILE A 20 -3.49 6.14 7.42
N PHE A 21 -3.75 5.95 6.13
CA PHE A 21 -2.90 6.49 5.06
C PHE A 21 -3.70 7.43 4.20
N ARG A 22 -3.15 8.62 3.95
CA ARG A 22 -3.81 9.65 3.14
C ARG A 22 -3.69 9.41 1.65
N CYS A 23 -2.54 8.89 1.22
CA CYS A 23 -2.26 8.56 -0.17
C CYS A 23 -1.60 7.18 -0.25
N LEU A 24 -1.68 6.57 -1.43
CA LEU A 24 -1.11 5.24 -1.67
C LEU A 24 0.40 5.20 -1.37
N ASP A 25 1.13 6.27 -1.65
CA ASP A 25 2.59 6.35 -1.49
C ASP A 25 3.05 6.05 -0.05
N ASP A 26 2.45 6.71 0.95
CA ASP A 26 2.71 6.44 2.37
C ASP A 26 2.42 4.98 2.75
N TYR A 27 1.35 4.41 2.20
CA TYR A 27 1.00 3.01 2.43
C TYR A 27 2.02 2.06 1.80
N LEU A 28 2.57 2.40 0.63
CA LEU A 28 3.60 1.60 -0.03
C LEU A 28 4.93 1.66 0.71
N VAL A 29 5.34 2.84 1.19
CA VAL A 29 6.52 3.00 2.06
C VAL A 29 6.35 2.18 3.34
N HIS A 30 5.14 2.17 3.92
CA HIS A 30 4.83 1.34 5.08
C HIS A 30 4.95 -0.15 4.76
N LEU A 31 4.40 -0.60 3.62
CA LEU A 31 4.53 -1.98 3.17
C LEU A 31 5.98 -2.37 2.90
N GLU A 32 6.80 -1.50 2.31
CA GLU A 32 8.24 -1.73 2.11
C GLU A 32 8.97 -1.90 3.45
N ALA A 33 8.71 -1.02 4.41
CA ALA A 33 9.29 -1.11 5.75
C ALA A 33 8.90 -2.41 6.49
N HIS A 34 7.68 -2.90 6.28
CA HIS A 34 7.20 -4.15 6.88
C HIS A 34 7.46 -5.41 6.03
N GLY A 35 7.75 -5.25 4.74
CA GLY A 35 8.02 -6.34 3.79
C GLY A 35 9.29 -7.13 4.13
N ALA A 36 10.23 -6.49 4.81
CA ALA A 36 11.39 -7.17 5.40
C ALA A 36 11.01 -8.28 6.40
N ILE A 37 9.79 -8.26 6.94
CA ILE A 37 9.29 -9.15 7.99
C ILE A 37 8.37 -10.26 7.43
N ASP A 38 8.63 -10.76 6.22
CA ASP A 38 7.82 -11.83 5.56
C ASP A 38 6.47 -11.39 4.98
N LEU A 39 6.27 -10.09 4.76
CA LEU A 39 5.04 -9.61 4.16
C LEU A 39 5.20 -9.36 2.65
N PRO A 40 4.17 -9.68 1.85
CA PRO A 40 4.09 -9.20 0.47
C PRO A 40 4.13 -7.66 0.49
N TRP A 41 5.08 -7.07 -0.22
CA TRP A 41 5.21 -5.63 -0.35
C TRP A 41 5.29 -5.22 -1.81
N TRP A 42 5.10 -3.94 -2.09
CA TRP A 42 5.12 -3.39 -3.43
C TRP A 42 6.35 -2.50 -3.59
N ARG A 43 7.22 -2.86 -4.52
CA ARG A 43 8.43 -2.12 -4.82
C ARG A 43 8.19 -1.21 -6.01
N GLU A 44 8.48 0.08 -5.89
CA GLU A 44 8.50 0.95 -7.06
C GLU A 44 9.63 0.51 -8.01
N ILE A 45 9.26 0.12 -9.22
CA ILE A 45 10.22 -0.25 -10.29
C ILE A 45 10.33 0.85 -11.35
N SER A 46 9.32 1.71 -11.44
CA SER A 46 9.24 2.86 -12.33
C SER A 46 8.23 3.86 -11.77
N PRO A 47 8.29 5.15 -12.14
CA PRO A 47 7.40 6.17 -11.59
C PRO A 47 5.94 5.81 -11.83
N GLY A 48 5.22 5.49 -10.75
CA GLY A 48 3.82 5.05 -10.80
C GLY A 48 3.60 3.58 -11.20
N VAL A 49 4.66 2.76 -11.22
CA VAL A 49 4.60 1.31 -11.49
C VAL A 49 5.29 0.55 -10.36
N TYR A 50 4.54 -0.38 -9.79
CA TYR A 50 4.92 -1.12 -8.62
C TYR A 50 4.93 -2.62 -8.91
N GLU A 51 5.99 -3.31 -8.47
CA GLU A 51 6.10 -4.77 -8.53
C GLU A 51 5.83 -5.37 -7.15
N ARG A 52 4.95 -6.36 -7.07
CA ARG A 52 4.70 -7.13 -5.87
C ARG A 52 5.87 -8.06 -5.62
N VAL A 53 6.61 -7.75 -4.57
CA VAL A 53 7.72 -8.55 -4.08
C VAL A 53 7.25 -9.38 -2.89
N VAL A 54 7.42 -10.68 -3.01
CA VAL A 54 6.97 -11.70 -2.07
C VAL A 54 8.14 -12.61 -1.78
N ARG A 55 8.47 -12.82 -0.49
CA ARG A 55 9.65 -13.63 -0.13
C ARG A 55 9.44 -15.15 -0.22
N MET A 56 8.28 -15.61 -0.70
CA MET A 56 8.06 -17.01 -1.00
C MET A 56 8.75 -17.39 -2.31
N THR A 57 9.60 -18.41 -2.27
CA THR A 57 10.25 -18.99 -3.45
C THR A 57 9.18 -19.46 -4.45
N GLY A 58 9.09 -18.78 -5.60
CA GLY A 58 8.14 -19.08 -6.67
C GLY A 58 6.86 -18.23 -6.67
N ALA A 59 6.76 -17.23 -5.80
CA ALA A 59 5.60 -16.36 -5.78
C ALA A 59 5.57 -15.44 -7.00
N GLU A 60 4.38 -15.34 -7.60
CA GLU A 60 4.16 -14.64 -8.86
C GLU A 60 4.39 -13.14 -8.68
N ARG A 61 5.36 -12.62 -9.45
CA ARG A 61 5.67 -11.19 -9.54
C ARG A 61 4.51 -10.52 -10.27
N GLU A 62 3.63 -9.89 -9.51
CA GLU A 62 2.54 -9.08 -10.07
C GLU A 62 3.04 -7.65 -10.21
N VAL A 63 2.89 -7.05 -11.39
CA VAL A 63 3.13 -5.61 -11.57
C VAL A 63 1.78 -4.91 -11.60
N ALA A 64 1.63 -3.88 -10.79
CA ALA A 64 0.45 -3.03 -10.74
C ALA A 64 0.87 -1.57 -10.82
N THR A 65 0.05 -0.74 -11.47
CA THR A 65 0.28 0.71 -11.48
C THR A 65 -0.22 1.34 -10.20
N ARG A 66 0.18 2.59 -9.98
CA ARG A 66 -0.36 3.44 -8.92
C ARG A 66 -1.89 3.45 -8.96
N GLU A 67 -2.47 3.65 -10.14
CA GLU A 67 -3.92 3.71 -10.34
C GLU A 67 -4.61 2.38 -10.01
N GLU A 68 -4.03 1.24 -10.41
CA GLU A 68 -4.55 -0.08 -10.07
C GLU A 68 -4.51 -0.34 -8.56
N LEU A 69 -3.40 0.00 -7.90
CA LEU A 69 -3.30 -0.13 -6.45
C LEU A 69 -4.27 0.80 -5.74
N MET A 70 -4.43 2.03 -6.22
CA MET A 70 -5.40 2.97 -5.70
C MET A 70 -6.82 2.41 -5.80
N GLN A 71 -7.24 1.89 -6.96
CA GLN A 71 -8.56 1.29 -7.12
C GLN A 71 -8.73 0.03 -6.25
N ARG A 72 -7.69 -0.81 -6.17
CA ARG A 72 -7.71 -2.07 -5.42
C ARG A 72 -7.80 -1.84 -3.91
N PHE A 73 -7.17 -0.78 -3.40
CA PHE A 73 -7.15 -0.41 -1.99
C PHE A 73 -8.16 0.68 -1.62
N GLY A 74 -8.78 1.35 -2.60
CA GLY A 74 -9.74 2.42 -2.38
C GLY A 74 -9.12 3.79 -2.08
N PHE A 75 -7.90 4.07 -2.57
CA PHE A 75 -7.31 5.40 -2.48
C PHE A 75 -7.79 6.33 -3.60
N GLU A 76 -8.03 7.59 -3.26
CA GLU A 76 -8.52 8.63 -4.20
C GLU A 76 -7.49 9.75 -4.45
N CYS A 77 -6.27 9.61 -3.91
CA CYS A 77 -5.11 10.48 -4.06
C CYS A 77 -4.07 9.78 -4.95
#